data_AF-A0A7H0F056-F1
#
_entry.id   AF-A0A7H0F056-F1
#
_cell.length_a   1.000
_cell.length_b   1.000
_cell.length_c   1.000
_cell.angle_alpha   90.00
_cell.angle_beta   90.00
_cell.angle_gamma   90.00
#
_symmetry.space_group_name_H-M   'P 1'
#
loop_
_entity.id
_entity.type
_entity.pdbx_description
1 polymer ?
#
loop_
_entity_poly.entity_id
_entity_poly.type
_entity_poly.pdbx_seq_one_letter_code
_entity_poly.pdbx_strand_id
1 'polypeptide(L)'
;MDKIKLATVWLGGCSGCHMSFLDLDEWLIDLATQVDVVYSPIADIKEYPEGVDVVLVEGAIANEEHLEIIHKIRQRTKTIISFGDCAVTGNVTSMRNLTGTANVSLQLAYIEGADVNQKIPHSPGIVPPLIDRVVPVHNIVDVDIYLPGCPPSATRIKAALEPLLRGETPPMVGREMIKFG
;
A
#
# COMPACT_ATOMS: atom_id res chain seq x y z
N MET A 1 19.02 -20.38 9.13
CA MET A 1 17.87 -20.16 8.25
C MET A 1 18.02 -18.78 7.65
N ASP A 2 17.76 -18.64 6.36
CA ASP A 2 17.78 -17.33 5.72
C ASP A 2 16.61 -16.50 6.26
N LYS A 3 16.86 -15.20 6.49
CA LYS A 3 15.82 -14.27 6.94
C LYS A 3 14.76 -14.10 5.85
N ILE A 4 13.52 -13.88 6.26
CA ILE A 4 12.42 -13.59 5.34
C ILE A 4 12.67 -12.24 4.66
N LYS A 5 12.57 -12.19 3.34
CA LYS A 5 12.65 -10.94 2.58
C LYS A 5 11.32 -10.20 2.67
N LEU A 6 11.27 -9.18 3.52
CA LEU A 6 10.11 -8.32 3.74
C LEU A 6 10.23 -7.05 2.91
N ALA A 7 9.16 -6.69 2.21
CA ALA A 7 9.01 -5.39 1.57
C ALA A 7 7.77 -4.65 2.07
N THR A 8 7.79 -3.32 1.99
CA THR A 8 6.59 -2.49 2.17
C THR A 8 6.52 -1.45 1.05
N VAL A 9 5.32 -1.02 0.65
CA VAL A 9 5.14 -0.13 -0.51
C VAL A 9 4.03 0.89 -0.25
N TRP A 10 4.21 2.12 -0.73
CA TRP A 10 3.17 3.15 -0.82
C TRP A 10 2.64 3.27 -2.24
N LEU A 11 1.32 3.16 -2.37
CA LEU A 11 0.57 3.55 -3.56
C LEU A 11 -0.26 4.80 -3.21
N GLY A 12 -1.52 4.89 -3.67
CA GLY A 12 -2.42 6.00 -3.38
C GLY A 12 -3.01 5.92 -1.98
N GLY A 13 -2.19 6.15 -0.96
CA GLY A 13 -2.54 6.14 0.47
C GLY A 13 -2.06 7.40 1.20
N CYS A 14 -2.18 7.40 2.53
CA CYS A 14 -1.82 8.54 3.39
C CYS A 14 -0.57 8.30 4.25
N SER A 15 0.14 7.17 4.06
CA SER A 15 1.23 6.64 4.91
C SER A 15 0.81 6.19 6.32
N GLY A 16 -0.47 6.32 6.67
CA GLY A 16 -0.99 5.99 8.00
C GLY A 16 -0.84 4.50 8.34
N CYS A 17 -0.89 3.60 7.35
CA CYS A 17 -0.69 2.18 7.63
C CYS A 17 0.78 1.91 8.00
N HIS A 18 1.73 2.55 7.31
CA HIS A 18 3.13 2.50 7.70
C HIS A 18 3.38 3.13 9.07
N MET A 19 2.69 4.20 9.44
CA MET A 19 2.80 4.75 10.79
C MET A 19 2.31 3.75 11.85
N SER A 20 1.19 3.07 11.61
CA SER A 20 0.74 2.03 12.54
C SER A 20 1.62 0.77 12.54
N PHE A 21 2.35 0.51 11.45
CA PHE A 21 3.44 -0.46 11.46
C PHE A 21 4.61 0.01 12.33
N LEU A 22 4.92 1.31 12.34
CA LEU A 22 5.94 1.86 13.23
C LEU A 22 5.50 1.88 14.71
N ASP A 23 4.19 1.96 14.98
CA ASP A 23 3.60 1.77 16.32
C ASP A 23 3.72 0.30 16.85
N LEU A 24 4.45 -0.56 16.15
CA LEU A 24 4.89 -1.86 16.70
C LEU A 24 5.99 -1.70 17.76
N ASP A 25 6.55 -0.49 17.91
CA ASP A 25 7.46 -0.08 18.96
C ASP A 25 8.64 -1.07 19.14
N GLU A 26 8.84 -1.62 20.34
CA GLU A 26 9.96 -2.51 20.65
C GLU A 26 9.93 -3.80 19.82
N TRP A 27 8.75 -4.24 19.36
CA TRP A 27 8.65 -5.45 18.55
C TRP A 27 9.29 -5.30 17.17
N LEU A 28 9.52 -4.07 16.69
CA LEU A 28 10.30 -3.85 15.46
C LEU A 28 11.74 -4.34 15.62
N ILE A 29 12.30 -4.27 16.82
CA ILE A 29 13.65 -4.77 17.13
C ILE A 29 13.65 -6.30 16.97
N ASP A 30 12.63 -6.98 17.51
CA ASP A 30 12.46 -8.43 17.37
C ASP A 30 12.25 -8.82 15.90
N LEU A 31 11.42 -8.07 15.18
CA LEU A 31 11.14 -8.29 13.76
C LEU A 31 12.43 -8.19 12.93
N ALA A 32 13.27 -7.17 13.18
CA ALA A 32 14.54 -6.97 12.47
C ALA A 32 15.53 -8.14 12.63
N THR A 33 15.42 -8.93 13.71
CA THR A 33 16.22 -10.15 13.86
C THR A 33 15.78 -11.28 12.92
N GLN A 34 14.54 -11.25 12.43
CA GLN A 34 13.90 -12.32 11.66
C GLN A 34 13.73 -12.00 10.18
N VAL A 35 13.69 -10.72 9.81
CA VAL A 35 13.47 -10.28 8.42
C VAL A 35 14.67 -9.51 7.86
N ASP A 36 14.80 -9.57 6.55
CA ASP A 36 15.61 -8.68 5.74
C ASP A 36 14.67 -7.69 5.04
N VAL A 37 14.78 -6.39 5.33
CA VAL A 37 13.92 -5.36 4.73
C VAL A 37 14.53 -4.97 3.38
N VAL A 38 13.99 -5.56 2.32
CA VAL A 38 14.58 -5.49 0.98
C VAL A 38 14.01 -4.36 0.11
N TYR A 39 12.91 -3.75 0.52
CA TYR A 39 12.33 -2.56 -0.11
C TYR A 39 11.34 -1.89 0.84
N SER A 40 11.44 -0.57 1.02
CA SER A 40 10.47 0.19 1.81
C SER A 40 10.57 1.69 1.48
N PRO A 41 9.46 2.45 1.48
CA PRO A 41 9.50 3.92 1.36
C PRO A 41 10.33 4.61 2.44
N ILE A 42 10.52 3.96 3.60
CA ILE A 42 11.32 4.46 4.73
C ILE A 42 12.76 3.93 4.71
N ALA A 43 13.16 3.19 3.66
CA ALA A 43 14.52 2.71 3.43
C ALA A 43 15.09 3.27 2.12
N ASP A 44 16.41 3.32 2.00
CA ASP A 44 17.08 3.90 0.82
C ASP A 44 17.26 2.91 -0.35
N ILE A 45 16.27 2.04 -0.56
CA ILE A 45 16.28 1.03 -1.62
C ILE A 45 15.28 1.44 -2.70
N LYS A 46 15.78 1.80 -3.89
CA LYS A 46 14.96 2.41 -4.95
C LYS A 46 14.34 1.41 -5.92
N GLU A 47 14.93 0.22 -6.04
CA GLU A 47 14.46 -0.83 -6.95
C GLU A 47 13.80 -1.97 -6.19
N TYR A 48 12.57 -2.33 -6.60
CA TYR A 48 11.89 -3.49 -6.03
C TYR A 48 12.59 -4.80 -6.46
N PRO A 49 13.16 -5.57 -5.53
CA PRO A 49 13.99 -6.73 -5.86
C PRO A 49 13.17 -7.96 -6.26
N GLU A 50 13.84 -8.99 -6.77
CA GLU A 50 13.22 -10.29 -7.07
C GLU A 50 13.24 -11.22 -5.85
N GLY A 51 12.28 -12.15 -5.81
CA GLY A 51 12.22 -13.20 -4.79
C GLY A 51 11.85 -12.67 -3.41
N VAL A 52 10.96 -11.68 -3.34
CA VAL A 52 10.41 -11.15 -2.09
C VAL A 52 9.46 -12.20 -1.50
N ASP A 53 9.57 -12.47 -0.21
CA ASP A 53 8.72 -13.47 0.46
C ASP A 53 7.37 -12.86 0.84
N VAL A 54 7.38 -11.67 1.46
CA VAL A 54 6.17 -10.99 1.92
C VAL A 54 6.26 -9.51 1.59
N VAL A 55 5.16 -8.93 1.07
CA VAL A 55 5.03 -7.48 0.90
C VAL A 55 3.76 -6.94 1.53
N LEU A 56 3.90 -5.83 2.25
CA LEU A 56 2.79 -4.99 2.71
C LEU A 56 2.54 -3.88 1.69
N VAL A 57 1.39 -3.91 1.01
CA VAL A 57 1.03 -2.91 0.01
C VAL A 57 -0.01 -1.95 0.59
N GLU A 58 0.42 -0.73 0.93
CA GLU A 58 -0.49 0.33 1.38
C GLU A 58 -1.00 1.15 0.19
N GLY A 59 -2.26 1.57 0.25
CA GLY A 59 -2.83 2.54 -0.68
C GLY A 59 -3.54 1.92 -1.89
N ALA A 60 -4.36 2.74 -2.55
CA ALA A 60 -5.12 2.34 -3.72
C ALA A 60 -4.36 2.60 -5.04
N ILE A 61 -4.80 1.98 -6.13
CA ILE A 61 -4.27 2.28 -7.46
C ILE A 61 -4.92 3.56 -7.96
N ALA A 62 -4.13 4.59 -8.28
CA ALA A 62 -4.64 5.94 -8.54
C ALA A 62 -3.98 6.66 -9.72
N ASN A 63 -2.83 6.18 -10.20
CA ASN A 63 -2.08 6.72 -11.33
C ASN A 63 -1.37 5.57 -12.08
N GLU A 64 -0.74 5.89 -13.21
CA GLU A 64 -0.03 4.91 -14.04
C GLU A 64 1.17 4.28 -13.33
N GLU A 65 1.92 5.03 -12.53
CA GLU A 65 3.06 4.49 -11.78
C GLU A 65 2.63 3.41 -10.76
N HIS A 66 1.47 3.60 -10.11
CA HIS A 66 0.90 2.59 -9.21
C HIS A 66 0.54 1.31 -9.96
N LEU A 67 0.05 1.41 -11.21
CA LEU A 67 -0.24 0.25 -12.06
C LEU A 67 1.04 -0.50 -12.43
N GLU A 68 2.10 0.22 -12.80
CA GLU A 68 3.37 -0.38 -13.17
C GLU A 68 4.00 -1.10 -11.98
N ILE A 69 4.10 -0.44 -10.83
CA ILE A 69 4.77 -1.00 -9.66
C ILE A 69 3.99 -2.17 -9.07
N ILE A 70 2.66 -2.17 -9.08
CA ILE A 70 1.88 -3.29 -8.53
C ILE A 70 2.03 -4.56 -9.37
N HIS A 71 2.14 -4.44 -10.70
CA HIS A 71 2.48 -5.57 -11.56
C HIS A 71 3.89 -6.09 -11.30
N LYS A 72 4.87 -5.19 -11.12
CA LYS A 72 6.26 -5.56 -10.76
C LYS A 72 6.30 -6.31 -9.43
N ILE A 73 5.56 -5.82 -8.43
CA ILE A 73 5.42 -6.45 -7.11
C ILE A 73 4.83 -7.85 -7.26
N ARG A 74 3.72 -8.01 -7.97
CA ARG A 74 3.09 -9.33 -8.11
C ARG A 74 3.98 -10.36 -8.77
N GLN A 75 4.76 -9.97 -9.78
CA GLN A 75 5.70 -10.86 -10.46
C GLN A 75 6.89 -11.30 -9.59
N ARG A 76 7.26 -10.47 -8.61
CA ARG A 76 8.50 -10.63 -7.83
C ARG A 76 8.28 -11.10 -6.39
N THR A 77 7.03 -11.29 -6.00
CA THR A 77 6.65 -11.55 -4.60
C THR A 77 5.80 -12.79 -4.45
N LYS A 78 6.09 -13.58 -3.41
CA LYS A 78 5.30 -14.77 -3.06
C LYS A 78 3.97 -14.39 -2.41
N THR A 79 4.00 -13.58 -1.35
CA THR A 79 2.80 -13.20 -0.58
C THR A 79 2.57 -11.69 -0.59
N ILE A 80 1.44 -11.24 -1.15
CA ILE A 80 0.96 -9.86 -1.09
C ILE A 80 -0.10 -9.71 0.00
N ILE A 81 0.12 -8.76 0.89
CA ILE A 81 -0.86 -8.30 1.86
C ILE A 81 -1.40 -6.93 1.42
N SER A 82 -2.69 -6.85 1.11
CA SER A 82 -3.39 -5.56 1.00
C SER A 82 -3.45 -4.92 2.38
N PHE A 83 -2.64 -3.89 2.58
CA PHE A 83 -2.38 -3.29 3.87
C PHE A 83 -3.19 -2.00 4.05
N GLY A 84 -4.31 -2.13 4.77
CA GLY A 84 -5.22 -1.04 5.10
C GLY A 84 -6.35 -0.81 4.09
N ASP A 85 -7.36 -0.04 4.52
CA ASP A 85 -8.62 0.09 3.79
C ASP A 85 -8.47 0.74 2.42
N CYS A 86 -7.46 1.59 2.21
CA CYS A 86 -7.17 2.10 0.87
C CYS A 86 -6.77 0.97 -0.10
N ALA A 87 -5.93 0.03 0.32
CA ALA A 87 -5.54 -1.10 -0.51
C ALA A 87 -6.67 -2.13 -0.66
N VAL A 88 -7.45 -2.34 0.41
CA VAL A 88 -8.52 -3.34 0.45
C VAL A 88 -9.77 -2.87 -0.32
N THR A 89 -10.21 -1.63 -0.17
CA THR A 89 -11.49 -1.13 -0.73
C THR A 89 -11.37 0.16 -1.54
N GLY A 90 -10.20 0.79 -1.59
CA GLY A 90 -10.00 2.11 -2.19
C GLY A 90 -10.24 3.28 -1.23
N ASN A 91 -11.11 3.09 -0.23
CA ASN A 91 -11.47 4.02 0.85
C ASN A 91 -11.50 5.51 0.43
N VAL A 92 -10.88 6.41 1.20
CA VAL A 92 -10.91 7.87 1.00
C VAL A 92 -10.38 8.26 -0.39
N THR A 93 -9.29 7.64 -0.86
CA THR A 93 -8.72 7.91 -2.19
C THR A 93 -9.75 7.67 -3.29
N SER A 94 -10.62 6.67 -3.12
CA SER A 94 -11.65 6.32 -4.11
C SER A 94 -12.87 7.24 -4.13
N MET A 95 -13.02 8.16 -3.17
CA MET A 95 -14.15 9.09 -3.13
C MET A 95 -14.21 9.99 -4.39
N ARG A 96 -13.07 10.28 -5.03
CA ARG A 96 -13.04 11.01 -6.31
C ARG A 96 -13.74 10.29 -7.46
N ASN A 97 -13.96 8.98 -7.35
CA ASN A 97 -14.69 8.23 -8.39
C ASN A 97 -16.14 8.70 -8.56
N LEU A 98 -16.72 9.33 -7.53
CA LEU A 98 -18.09 9.87 -7.57
C LEU A 98 -18.20 11.12 -8.46
N THR A 99 -17.08 11.80 -8.72
CA THR A 99 -17.05 13.05 -9.50
C THR A 99 -16.79 12.81 -10.99
N GLY A 100 -16.71 11.55 -11.44
CA GLY A 100 -16.45 11.20 -12.84
C GLY A 100 -14.98 10.89 -13.09
N THR A 101 -14.36 11.57 -14.05
CA THR A 101 -12.97 11.33 -14.46
C THR A 101 -11.96 12.02 -13.55
N ALA A 102 -10.69 11.62 -13.65
CA ALA A 102 -9.62 12.26 -12.90
C ALA A 102 -9.50 13.76 -13.20
N ASN A 103 -9.84 14.17 -14.43
CA ASN A 103 -9.76 15.56 -14.86
C ASN A 103 -10.63 16.48 -13.99
N VAL A 104 -11.79 16.04 -13.48
CA VAL A 104 -12.63 16.87 -12.61
C VAL A 104 -11.89 17.25 -11.33
N SER A 105 -11.20 16.29 -10.70
CA SER A 105 -10.39 16.55 -9.51
C SER A 105 -9.18 17.45 -9.82
N LEU A 106 -8.56 17.29 -10.99
CA LEU A 106 -7.42 18.10 -11.41
C LEU A 106 -7.83 19.55 -11.71
N GLN A 107 -8.97 19.78 -12.37
CA GLN A 107 -9.50 21.12 -12.62
C GLN A 107 -9.80 21.85 -11.31
N LEU A 108 -10.47 21.17 -10.38
CA LEU A 108 -10.77 21.74 -9.07
C LEU A 108 -9.49 22.11 -8.31
N ALA A 109 -8.51 21.22 -8.25
CA ALA A 109 -7.29 21.42 -7.45
C ALA A 109 -6.33 22.45 -8.07
N TYR A 110 -6.17 22.47 -9.40
CA TYR A 110 -5.12 23.23 -10.07
C TYR A 110 -5.59 24.42 -10.89
N ILE A 111 -6.91 24.57 -11.12
CA ILE A 111 -7.48 25.71 -11.87
C ILE A 111 -8.41 26.50 -10.98
N GLU A 112 -9.49 25.88 -10.51
CA GLU A 112 -10.56 26.58 -9.77
C GLU A 112 -10.12 26.97 -8.36
N GLY A 113 -9.44 26.07 -7.65
CA GLY A 113 -8.97 26.26 -6.28
C GLY A 113 -7.55 26.84 -6.17
N ALA A 114 -6.88 27.11 -7.29
CA ALA A 114 -5.50 27.61 -7.28
C ALA A 114 -5.45 29.15 -7.25
N ASP A 115 -4.76 29.71 -6.25
CA ASP A 115 -4.57 31.16 -6.13
C ASP A 115 -3.61 31.74 -7.18
N VAL A 116 -2.64 30.93 -7.63
CA VAL A 116 -1.59 31.31 -8.59
C VAL A 116 -1.27 30.16 -9.54
N ASN A 117 -0.71 30.48 -10.71
CA ASN A 117 -0.22 29.50 -11.70
C ASN A 117 -1.26 28.42 -12.07
N GLN A 118 -2.51 28.86 -12.34
CA GLN A 118 -3.63 27.98 -12.70
C GLN A 118 -3.31 27.16 -13.96
N LYS A 119 -2.82 25.94 -13.75
CA LYS A 119 -2.44 25.01 -14.81
C LYS A 119 -2.38 23.62 -14.23
N ILE A 120 -3.00 22.66 -14.91
CA ILE A 120 -2.83 21.24 -14.57
C ILE A 120 -1.37 20.84 -14.84
N PRO A 121 -0.65 20.30 -13.84
CA PRO A 121 0.70 19.81 -14.04
C PRO A 121 0.75 18.73 -15.12
N HIS A 122 1.68 18.90 -16.06
CA HIS A 122 1.92 17.91 -17.11
C HIS A 122 3.41 17.89 -17.43
N SER A 123 4.08 16.85 -16.94
CA SER A 123 5.50 16.59 -17.19
C SER A 123 5.70 15.09 -17.38
N PRO A 124 5.62 14.59 -18.63
CA PRO A 124 5.76 13.16 -18.93
C PRO A 124 7.05 12.58 -18.34
N GLY A 125 6.95 11.40 -17.73
CA GLY A 125 8.07 10.73 -17.06
C GLY A 125 8.49 11.32 -15.71
N ILE A 126 7.84 12.39 -15.24
CA ILE A 126 8.10 12.99 -13.92
C ILE A 126 6.84 12.96 -13.07
N VAL A 127 5.70 13.38 -13.63
CA VAL A 127 4.40 13.35 -12.94
C VAL A 127 3.53 12.29 -13.62
N PRO A 128 3.21 11.17 -12.94
CA PRO A 128 2.41 10.12 -13.54
C PRO A 128 0.96 10.59 -13.75
N PRO A 129 0.37 10.34 -14.92
CA PRO A 129 -1.05 10.59 -15.15
C PRO A 129 -1.93 9.84 -14.15
N LEU A 130 -2.97 10.52 -13.65
CA LEU A 130 -4.00 9.86 -12.85
C LEU A 130 -4.86 8.96 -13.74
N ILE A 131 -5.20 7.76 -13.27
CA ILE A 131 -6.22 6.94 -13.92
C ILE A 131 -7.61 7.48 -13.60
N ASP A 132 -8.57 7.24 -14.47
CA ASP A 132 -9.92 7.81 -14.29
C ASP A 132 -10.61 7.34 -13.01
N ARG A 133 -10.42 6.06 -12.65
CA ARG A 133 -11.02 5.48 -11.45
C ARG A 133 -9.97 4.86 -10.55
N VAL A 134 -9.97 5.29 -9.29
CA VAL A 134 -9.20 4.65 -8.23
C VAL A 134 -9.79 3.28 -7.94
N VAL A 135 -8.95 2.26 -7.84
CA VAL A 135 -9.38 0.88 -7.56
C VAL A 135 -8.54 0.27 -6.44
N PRO A 136 -9.10 -0.67 -5.66
CA PRO A 136 -8.32 -1.44 -4.70
C PRO A 136 -7.29 -2.34 -5.42
N VAL A 137 -6.27 -2.78 -4.69
CA VAL A 137 -5.13 -3.55 -5.23
C VAL A 137 -5.59 -4.84 -5.92
N HIS A 138 -6.54 -5.54 -5.31
CA HIS A 138 -7.05 -6.83 -5.79
C HIS A 138 -7.82 -6.76 -7.11
N ASN A 139 -8.15 -5.56 -7.60
CA ASN A 139 -8.72 -5.39 -8.94
C ASN A 139 -7.67 -5.48 -10.05
N ILE A 140 -6.39 -5.29 -9.72
CA ILE A 140 -5.28 -5.26 -10.70
C ILE A 140 -4.41 -6.52 -10.61
N VAL A 141 -4.17 -7.04 -9.41
CA VAL A 141 -3.37 -8.25 -9.19
C VAL A 141 -4.00 -9.13 -8.11
N ASP A 142 -3.73 -10.43 -8.14
CA ASP A 142 -4.14 -11.34 -7.06
C ASP A 142 -3.46 -10.96 -5.74
N VAL A 143 -4.27 -10.91 -4.67
CA VAL A 143 -3.85 -10.60 -3.30
C VAL A 143 -4.07 -11.82 -2.41
N ASP A 144 -3.09 -12.15 -1.60
CA ASP A 144 -3.10 -13.36 -0.76
C ASP A 144 -3.78 -13.10 0.59
N ILE A 145 -3.57 -11.92 1.17
CA ILE A 145 -4.05 -11.56 2.51
C ILE A 145 -4.64 -10.15 2.50
N TYR A 146 -5.78 -9.97 3.17
CA TYR A 146 -6.41 -8.66 3.36
C TYR A 146 -6.29 -8.25 4.82
N LEU A 147 -5.66 -7.10 5.07
CA LEU A 147 -5.47 -6.54 6.40
C LEU A 147 -6.24 -5.21 6.51
N PRO A 148 -7.57 -5.24 6.81
CA PRO A 148 -8.40 -4.04 6.87
C PRO A 148 -8.11 -3.16 8.09
N GLY A 149 -8.45 -1.88 7.97
CA GLY A 149 -8.30 -0.78 8.93
C GLY A 149 -7.73 0.49 8.28
N CYS A 150 -8.06 1.67 8.79
CA CYS A 150 -7.58 2.96 8.27
C CYS A 150 -6.95 3.84 9.38
N PRO A 151 -5.80 3.42 9.97
CA PRO A 151 -5.01 2.24 9.63
C PRO A 151 -5.37 0.98 10.45
N PRO A 152 -4.93 -0.22 10.01
CA PRO A 152 -4.98 -1.42 10.85
C PRO A 152 -4.12 -1.19 12.10
N SER A 153 -4.57 -1.61 13.28
CA SER A 153 -3.80 -1.41 14.51
C SER A 153 -2.49 -2.21 14.53
N ALA A 154 -1.48 -1.70 15.23
CA ALA A 154 -0.20 -2.39 15.48
C ALA A 154 -0.38 -3.85 15.94
N THR A 155 -1.29 -4.09 16.89
CA THR A 155 -1.59 -5.46 17.36
C THR A 155 -2.07 -6.38 16.23
N ARG A 156 -2.90 -5.88 15.30
CA ARG A 156 -3.38 -6.66 14.16
C ARG A 156 -2.29 -6.87 13.12
N ILE A 157 -1.47 -5.86 12.87
CA ILE A 157 -0.30 -5.95 12.00
C ILE A 157 0.64 -7.05 12.50
N LYS A 158 0.97 -7.03 13.81
CA LYS A 158 1.76 -8.08 14.45
C LYS A 158 1.11 -9.46 14.29
N ALA A 159 -0.19 -9.58 14.58
CA ALA A 159 -0.91 -10.85 14.46
C ALA A 159 -0.95 -11.40 13.02
N ALA A 160 -0.88 -10.53 12.01
CA ALA A 160 -0.79 -10.92 10.60
C ALA A 160 0.65 -11.35 10.22
N LEU A 161 1.68 -10.66 10.72
CA LEU A 161 3.08 -10.93 10.39
C LEU A 161 3.65 -12.15 11.13
N GLU A 162 3.35 -12.29 12.42
CA GLU A 162 3.97 -13.28 13.30
C GLU A 162 3.81 -14.74 12.83
N PRO A 163 2.63 -15.20 12.33
CA PRO A 163 2.50 -16.51 11.70
C PRO A 163 3.35 -16.66 10.44
N LEU A 164 3.42 -15.62 9.60
CA LEU A 164 4.23 -15.64 8.37
C LEU A 164 5.72 -15.81 8.69
N LEU A 165 6.19 -15.26 9.81
CA LEU A 165 7.57 -15.45 10.28
C LEU A 165 7.92 -16.91 10.59
N ARG A 166 6.91 -17.73 10.91
CA ARG A 166 7.05 -19.19 11.14
C ARG A 166 6.70 -20.03 9.91
N GLY A 167 6.40 -19.41 8.77
CA GLY A 167 5.92 -20.10 7.58
C GLY A 167 4.47 -20.57 7.68
N GLU A 168 3.69 -20.05 8.62
CA GLU A 168 2.27 -20.34 8.82
C GLU A 168 1.39 -19.28 8.12
N THR A 169 0.16 -19.65 7.76
CA THR A 169 -0.82 -18.68 7.26
C THR A 169 -1.54 -18.00 8.44
N PRO A 170 -1.60 -16.65 8.50
CA PRO A 170 -2.28 -15.96 9.59
C PRO A 170 -3.79 -16.22 9.53
N PRO A 171 -4.44 -16.51 10.67
CA PRO A 171 -5.89 -16.72 10.72
C PRO A 171 -6.61 -15.36 10.59
N MET A 172 -6.94 -14.97 9.37
CA MET A 172 -7.66 -13.72 9.08
C MET A 172 -9.18 -13.86 9.26
N VAL A 173 -9.59 -14.26 10.46
CA VAL A 173 -10.99 -14.55 10.79
C VAL A 173 -11.44 -13.82 12.05
N GLY A 174 -12.75 -13.56 12.14
CA GLY A 174 -13.36 -12.95 13.31
C GLY A 174 -13.19 -11.43 13.40
N ARG A 175 -13.88 -10.84 14.37
CA ARG A 175 -14.02 -9.39 14.53
C ARG A 175 -12.71 -8.66 14.86
N GLU A 176 -11.78 -9.33 15.52
CA GLU A 176 -10.49 -8.74 15.89
C GLU A 176 -9.57 -8.52 14.67
N MET A 177 -9.63 -9.44 13.69
CA MET A 177 -8.84 -9.37 12.46
C MET A 177 -9.56 -8.63 11.33
N ILE A 178 -10.89 -8.63 11.32
CA ILE A 178 -11.71 -7.98 10.29
C ILE A 178 -12.44 -6.78 10.90
N LYS A 179 -11.77 -5.61 10.87
CA LYS A 179 -12.38 -4.33 11.25
C LYS A 179 -11.92 -3.24 10.30
N PHE A 180 -12.89 -2.63 9.65
CA PHE A 180 -12.76 -1.39 8.87
C PHE A 180 -12.93 -0.20 9.81
N GLY A 181 -12.42 0.97 9.41
CA GLY A 181 -12.55 2.20 10.18
C GLY A 181 -11.33 3.07 10.05
#